data_AF-A0A2H0RG80-F1
#
_entry.id   AF-A0A2H0RG80-F1
#
_cell.length_a   1.000
_cell.length_b   1.000
_cell.length_c   1.000
_cell.angle_alpha   90.00
_cell.angle_beta   90.00
_cell.angle_gamma   90.00
#
_symmetry.space_group_name_H-M   'P 1'
#
loop_
_entity.id
_entity.type
_entity.pdbx_description
1 polymer ?
#
loop_
_entity_poly.entity_id
_entity_poly.type
_entity_poly.pdbx_seq_one_letter_code
_entity_poly.pdbx_strand_id
1 'polypeptide(L)'
;MAITQNYLISPVDVAKRRAVDIRPGDTVRVYLKIKEKGKTRLQLFEGLIIARKHGTEPGGTFTVRKVASGVGTEKIFPLYSPIIDKIEVVKRSPVRRSKLYYIRDKAAKEIRKKMRALAGFVWEAPADTPAPPADEPVAEVADEVKEEVAENTETQTEKPVESSN
;
A
#
# COMPACT_ATOMS: atom_id res chain seq x y z
N MET A 1 -49.04 -31.05 -12.57
CA MET A 1 -48.61 -29.77 -11.97
C MET A 1 -47.24 -29.98 -11.37
N ALA A 2 -46.19 -29.45 -11.99
CA ALA A 2 -44.82 -29.61 -11.50
C ALA A 2 -44.63 -28.71 -10.28
N ILE A 3 -44.30 -29.33 -9.14
CA ILE A 3 -43.87 -28.64 -7.93
C ILE A 3 -42.54 -27.97 -8.28
N THR A 4 -42.54 -26.66 -8.53
CA THR A 4 -41.30 -25.89 -8.66
C THR A 4 -40.68 -25.79 -7.27
N GLN A 5 -39.90 -26.80 -6.92
CA GLN A 5 -38.99 -26.79 -5.79
C GLN A 5 -38.12 -25.53 -5.90
N ASN A 6 -38.31 -24.60 -4.96
CA ASN A 6 -37.50 -23.38 -4.85
C ASN A 6 -36.11 -23.78 -4.32
N TYR A 7 -35.27 -24.34 -5.19
CA TYR A 7 -33.92 -24.73 -4.84
C TYR A 7 -33.08 -23.48 -4.57
N LEU A 8 -32.54 -23.40 -3.35
CA LEU A 8 -31.52 -22.44 -3.00
C LEU A 8 -30.19 -22.88 -3.64
N ILE A 9 -29.98 -22.51 -4.91
CA ILE A 9 -28.82 -22.93 -5.73
C ILE A 9 -27.49 -22.40 -5.18
N SER A 10 -27.51 -21.28 -4.45
CA SER A 10 -26.31 -20.68 -3.87
C SER A 10 -26.52 -20.23 -2.42
N PRO A 11 -25.49 -20.39 -1.55
CA PRO A 11 -25.54 -19.91 -0.17
C PRO A 11 -25.46 -18.37 -0.05
N VAL A 12 -25.26 -17.65 -1.14
CA VAL A 12 -25.10 -16.18 -1.19
C VAL A 12 -26.25 -15.56 -1.96
N ASP A 13 -26.69 -14.38 -1.51
CA ASP A 13 -27.69 -13.56 -2.20
C ASP A 13 -27.09 -12.93 -3.48
N VAL A 14 -27.40 -13.55 -4.62
CA VAL A 14 -26.87 -13.17 -5.95
C VAL A 14 -27.38 -11.80 -6.38
N ALA A 15 -28.64 -11.48 -6.08
CA ALA A 15 -29.26 -10.22 -6.50
C ALA A 15 -28.58 -9.02 -5.83
N LYS A 16 -28.33 -9.10 -4.52
CA LYS A 16 -27.60 -8.05 -3.78
C LYS A 16 -26.18 -7.88 -4.31
N ARG A 17 -25.47 -8.98 -4.61
CA ARG A 17 -24.09 -8.91 -5.12
C ARG A 17 -24.01 -8.32 -6.52
N ARG A 18 -24.97 -8.62 -7.38
CA ARG A 18 -25.06 -8.05 -8.72
C ARG A 18 -25.32 -6.54 -8.69
N ALA A 19 -26.10 -6.07 -7.72
CA ALA A 19 -26.40 -4.64 -7.55
C ALA A 19 -25.20 -3.80 -7.09
N VAL A 20 -24.15 -4.42 -6.53
CA VAL A 20 -22.90 -3.72 -6.20
C VAL A 20 -22.16 -3.41 -7.50
N ASP A 21 -22.43 -2.23 -8.08
CA ASP A 21 -21.73 -1.75 -9.27
C ASP A 21 -20.33 -1.25 -8.90
N ILE A 22 -19.38 -2.19 -9.02
CA ILE A 22 -17.96 -1.99 -8.70
C ILE A 22 -17.17 -1.78 -9.99
N ARG A 23 -16.36 -0.73 -10.08
CA ARG A 23 -15.58 -0.44 -11.29
C ARG A 23 -14.08 -0.39 -11.00
N PRO A 24 -13.22 -0.67 -12.00
CA PRO A 24 -11.80 -0.34 -11.90
C PRO A 24 -11.64 1.14 -11.55
N GLY A 25 -10.73 1.46 -10.62
CA GLY A 25 -10.54 2.82 -10.10
C GLY A 25 -11.27 3.09 -8.79
N ASP A 26 -12.23 2.24 -8.40
CA ASP A 26 -12.89 2.37 -7.10
C ASP A 26 -12.00 1.88 -5.96
N THR A 27 -12.07 2.56 -4.82
CA THR A 27 -11.52 2.08 -3.55
C THR A 27 -12.61 1.37 -2.79
N VAL A 28 -12.38 0.11 -2.45
CA VAL A 28 -13.36 -0.75 -1.79
C VAL A 28 -12.82 -1.32 -0.49
N ARG A 29 -13.75 -1.56 0.44
CA ARG A 29 -13.56 -2.33 1.66
C ARG A 29 -14.25 -3.68 1.49
N VAL A 30 -13.46 -4.74 1.52
CA VAL A 30 -13.94 -6.12 1.44
C VAL A 30 -13.80 -6.78 2.81
N TYR A 31 -14.91 -7.21 3.39
CA TYR A 31 -14.93 -7.93 4.67
C TYR A 31 -14.90 -9.42 4.41
N LEU A 32 -13.86 -10.09 4.88
CA LEU A 32 -13.64 -11.53 4.71
C LEU A 32 -13.93 -12.26 6.02
N LYS A 33 -14.77 -13.28 5.94
CA LYS A 33 -15.09 -14.18 7.03
C LYS A 33 -14.02 -15.27 7.11
N ILE A 34 -13.15 -15.17 8.12
CA ILE A 34 -12.11 -16.16 8.37
C ILE A 34 -12.54 -17.01 9.57
N LYS A 35 -12.59 -18.33 9.36
CA LYS A 35 -12.91 -19.30 10.39
C LYS A 35 -11.60 -19.89 10.93
N GLU A 36 -11.33 -19.68 12.22
CA GLU A 36 -10.14 -20.19 12.91
C GLU A 36 -10.59 -21.00 14.12
N LYS A 37 -10.35 -22.32 14.10
CA LYS A 37 -10.58 -23.25 15.22
C LYS A 37 -11.91 -23.03 15.97
N GLY A 38 -12.99 -22.80 15.21
CA GLY A 38 -14.35 -22.61 15.74
C GLY A 38 -14.78 -21.15 16.00
N LYS A 39 -13.85 -20.18 16.01
CA LYS A 39 -14.17 -18.75 16.06
C LYS A 39 -14.17 -18.16 14.66
N THR A 40 -15.09 -17.22 14.42
CA THR A 40 -15.19 -16.50 13.15
C THR A 40 -14.78 -15.05 13.38
N ARG A 41 -13.81 -14.55 12.61
CA ARG A 41 -13.41 -13.13 12.60
C ARG A 41 -13.65 -12.50 11.24
N LEU A 42 -13.91 -11.21 11.23
CA LEU A 42 -13.99 -10.42 10.01
C LEU A 42 -12.64 -9.72 9.77
N GLN A 43 -11.98 -10.08 8.67
CA GLN A 43 -10.78 -9.37 8.22
C GLN A 43 -11.18 -8.33 7.17
N LEU A 44 -10.77 -7.10 7.39
CA LEU A 44 -10.96 -6.01 6.44
C LEU A 44 -9.80 -5.96 5.43
N PHE A 45 -10.12 -5.96 4.14
CA PHE A 45 -9.18 -5.66 3.07
C PHE A 45 -9.65 -4.41 2.30
N GLU A 46 -8.98 -3.29 2.56
CA GLU A 46 -9.23 -2.02 1.87
C GLU A 46 -8.20 -1.78 0.78
N GLY A 47 -8.63 -1.47 -0.44
CA GLY A 47 -7.71 -1.13 -1.52
C GLY A 47 -8.39 -0.69 -2.80
N LEU A 48 -7.57 -0.40 -3.80
CA LEU A 48 -8.02 0.07 -5.11
C LEU A 48 -8.25 -1.10 -6.06
N ILE A 49 -9.35 -1.07 -6.80
CA ILE A 49 -9.66 -2.08 -7.79
C ILE A 49 -8.89 -1.81 -9.06
N ILE A 50 -8.01 -2.74 -9.40
CA ILE A 50 -7.17 -2.63 -10.59
C ILE A 50 -7.78 -3.34 -11.79
N ALA A 51 -8.63 -4.35 -11.58
CA ALA A 51 -9.25 -5.10 -12.64
C ALA A 51 -10.57 -5.71 -12.18
N ARG A 52 -11.52 -5.80 -13.11
CA ARG A 52 -12.75 -6.59 -12.97
C ARG A 52 -12.86 -7.51 -14.20
N LYS A 53 -13.13 -8.79 -13.99
CA LYS A 53 -13.29 -9.81 -15.03
C LYS A 53 -14.66 -10.45 -14.90
N HIS A 54 -15.24 -10.89 -16.02
CA HIS A 54 -16.53 -11.59 -16.09
C HIS A 54 -17.73 -10.80 -15.51
N GLY A 55 -17.58 -9.48 -15.29
CA GLY A 55 -18.69 -8.58 -14.97
C GLY A 55 -19.57 -9.02 -13.80
N THR A 56 -20.81 -9.40 -14.12
CA THR A 56 -21.83 -9.91 -13.19
C THR A 56 -22.11 -11.41 -13.35
N GLU A 57 -21.39 -12.09 -14.23
CA GLU A 57 -21.51 -13.55 -14.41
C GLU A 57 -21.10 -14.30 -13.13
N PRO A 58 -21.56 -15.54 -12.91
CA PRO A 58 -21.20 -16.32 -11.72
C PRO A 58 -19.69 -16.44 -11.46
N GLY A 59 -18.86 -16.41 -12.52
CA GLY A 59 -17.39 -16.39 -12.46
C GLY A 59 -16.77 -14.99 -12.29
N GLY A 60 -17.59 -13.97 -12.04
CA GLY A 60 -17.20 -12.59 -11.82
C GLY A 60 -16.12 -12.45 -10.76
N THR A 61 -14.98 -11.86 -11.12
CA THR A 61 -13.88 -11.59 -10.17
C THR A 61 -13.44 -10.15 -10.26
N PHE A 62 -12.92 -9.63 -9.15
CA PHE A 62 -12.28 -8.33 -9.11
C PHE A 62 -10.98 -8.41 -8.31
N THR A 63 -9.99 -7.64 -8.73
CA THR A 63 -8.66 -7.63 -8.12
C THR A 63 -8.47 -6.31 -7.39
N VAL A 64 -8.20 -6.41 -6.09
CA VAL A 64 -7.97 -5.27 -5.21
C VAL A 64 -6.48 -5.22 -4.88
N ARG A 65 -5.87 -4.06 -5.07
CA ARG A 65 -4.48 -3.76 -4.72
C ARG A 65 -4.43 -2.86 -3.50
N LYS A 66 -3.61 -3.22 -2.53
CA LYS A 66 -3.29 -2.44 -1.33
C LYS A 66 -1.79 -2.42 -1.15
N VAL A 67 -1.23 -1.30 -0.70
CA VAL A 67 0.14 -1.29 -0.13
C VAL A 67 -0.03 -1.34 1.38
N ALA A 68 0.50 -2.37 2.03
CA ALA A 68 0.46 -2.54 3.47
C ALA A 68 1.89 -2.78 3.96
N SER A 69 2.33 -2.03 4.97
CA SER A 69 3.68 -2.13 5.55
C SER A 69 4.80 -2.11 4.50
N GLY A 70 4.69 -1.23 3.50
CA GLY A 70 5.66 -1.10 2.40
C GLY A 70 5.56 -2.18 1.31
N VAL A 71 4.78 -3.23 1.51
CA VAL A 71 4.63 -4.34 0.55
C VAL A 71 3.32 -4.21 -0.24
N GLY A 72 3.42 -4.25 -1.56
CA GLY A 72 2.26 -4.27 -2.46
C GLY A 72 1.56 -5.63 -2.44
N THR A 73 0.39 -5.70 -1.82
CA THR A 73 -0.45 -6.91 -1.76
C THR A 73 -1.60 -6.81 -2.75
N GLU A 74 -1.83 -7.87 -3.51
CA GLU A 74 -3.00 -7.99 -4.38
C GLU A 74 -3.83 -9.20 -3.97
N LYS A 75 -5.14 -9.02 -3.90
CA LYS A 75 -6.09 -10.11 -3.67
C LYS A 75 -7.14 -10.13 -4.78
N ILE A 76 -7.42 -11.33 -5.27
CA ILE A 76 -8.47 -11.58 -6.25
C ILE A 76 -9.68 -12.12 -5.49
N PHE A 77 -10.82 -11.46 -5.66
CA PHE A 77 -12.06 -11.82 -4.99
C PHE A 77 -13.11 -12.25 -6.02
N PRO A 78 -13.67 -13.46 -5.89
CA PRO A 78 -14.89 -13.83 -6.62
C PRO A 78 -16.08 -13.07 -6.04
N LEU A 79 -16.86 -12.40 -6.89
CA LEU A 79 -17.98 -11.52 -6.49
C LEU A 79 -19.01 -12.26 -5.62
N TYR A 80 -19.27 -13.53 -5.94
CA TYR A 80 -20.26 -14.40 -5.31
C TYR A 80 -19.65 -15.39 -4.31
N SER A 81 -18.44 -15.15 -3.82
CA SER A 81 -17.82 -16.03 -2.82
C SER A 81 -18.54 -15.93 -1.46
N PRO A 82 -18.86 -17.06 -0.79
CA PRO A 82 -19.46 -17.07 0.55
C PRO A 82 -18.50 -16.62 1.66
N ILE A 83 -17.20 -16.54 1.36
CA ILE A 83 -16.18 -16.06 2.29
C ILE A 83 -16.30 -14.55 2.48
N ILE A 84 -16.84 -13.84 1.48
CA ILE A 84 -17.04 -12.40 1.56
C ILE A 84 -18.33 -12.15 2.33
N ASP A 85 -18.26 -11.36 3.38
CA ASP A 85 -19.43 -10.96 4.17
C ASP A 85 -20.11 -9.74 3.53
N LYS A 86 -19.35 -8.65 3.37
CA LYS A 86 -19.81 -7.37 2.82
C LYS A 86 -18.77 -6.76 1.88
N ILE A 87 -19.24 -5.99 0.90
CA ILE A 87 -18.41 -5.15 0.03
C ILE A 87 -18.95 -3.71 0.12
N GLU A 88 -18.08 -2.77 0.47
CA GLU A 88 -18.40 -1.35 0.56
C GLU A 88 -17.52 -0.55 -0.40
N VAL A 89 -18.11 0.38 -1.15
CA VAL A 89 -17.37 1.32 -1.99
C VAL A 89 -17.10 2.57 -1.17
N VAL A 90 -15.83 2.86 -0.89
CA VAL A 90 -15.41 4.02 -0.09
C VAL A 90 -15.31 5.26 -0.97
N LYS A 91 -14.66 5.11 -2.12
CA LYS A 91 -14.39 6.22 -3.05
C LYS A 91 -14.47 5.72 -4.48
N ARG A 92 -15.09 6.51 -5.34
CA ARG A 92 -15.07 6.31 -6.80
C ARG A 92 -14.10 7.30 -7.42
N SER A 93 -13.13 6.80 -8.21
CA SER A 93 -12.19 7.65 -8.94
C SER A 93 -12.32 7.37 -10.44
N PRO A 94 -12.51 8.40 -11.28
CA PRO A 94 -12.61 8.19 -12.72
C PRO A 94 -11.27 7.74 -13.29
N VAL A 95 -11.30 6.66 -14.05
CA VAL A 95 -10.11 6.12 -14.74
C VAL A 95 -10.40 5.87 -16.21
N ARG A 96 -9.36 6.03 -17.04
CA ARG A 96 -9.47 5.88 -18.49
C ARG A 96 -9.29 4.44 -18.98
N ARG A 97 -8.72 3.56 -18.16
CA ARG A 97 -8.40 2.16 -18.53
C ARG A 97 -9.24 1.19 -17.70
N SER A 98 -9.70 0.12 -18.34
CA SER A 98 -10.43 -0.98 -17.69
C SER A 98 -9.54 -1.86 -16.79
N LYS A 99 -8.23 -1.89 -17.06
CA LYS A 99 -7.22 -2.59 -16.25
C LYS A 99 -6.09 -1.63 -15.87
N LEU A 100 -5.89 -1.42 -14.58
CA LEU A 100 -4.95 -0.47 -14.00
C LEU A 100 -3.63 -1.12 -13.58
N TYR A 101 -3.13 -2.05 -14.38
CA TYR A 101 -1.88 -2.77 -14.09
C TYR A 101 -0.67 -1.85 -13.96
N TYR A 102 -0.70 -0.69 -14.63
CA TYR A 102 0.34 0.33 -14.54
C TYR A 102 0.53 0.88 -13.12
N ILE A 103 -0.46 0.72 -12.21
CA ILE A 103 -0.37 1.20 -10.83
C ILE A 103 0.70 0.43 -10.05
N ARG A 104 1.06 -0.80 -10.48
CA ARG A 104 2.14 -1.57 -9.85
C ARG A 104 3.48 -0.84 -9.92
N ASP A 105 3.78 -0.28 -11.08
CA ASP A 105 5.07 0.36 -11.37
C ASP A 105 5.02 1.88 -11.25
N LYS A 106 3.82 2.46 -11.09
CA LYS A 106 3.61 3.92 -11.10
C LYS A 106 4.46 4.62 -10.05
N ALA A 107 4.51 4.11 -8.81
CA ALA A 107 5.30 4.70 -7.74
C ALA A 107 6.79 4.75 -8.09
N ALA A 108 7.37 3.63 -8.55
CA ALA A 108 8.76 3.57 -8.95
C ALA A 108 9.07 4.46 -10.16
N LYS A 109 8.16 4.51 -11.14
CA LYS A 109 8.30 5.36 -12.33
C LYS A 109 8.26 6.86 -11.96
N GLU A 110 7.40 7.23 -11.02
CA GLU A 110 7.30 8.61 -10.53
C GLU A 110 8.54 9.01 -9.72
N ILE A 111 9.05 8.13 -8.87
CA ILE A 111 10.32 8.36 -8.14
C ILE A 111 11.46 8.57 -9.13
N ARG A 112 11.65 7.67 -10.10
CA ARG A 112 12.71 7.81 -11.12
C ARG A 112 12.59 9.13 -11.90
N LYS A 113 11.36 9.54 -12.25
CA LYS A 113 11.12 10.80 -12.94
C LYS A 113 11.53 12.01 -12.09
N LYS A 114 11.19 12.00 -10.80
CA LYS A 114 11.55 13.07 -9.85
C LYS A 114 13.06 13.15 -9.64
N MET A 115 13.73 12.00 -9.42
CA MET A 115 15.19 11.96 -9.23
C MET A 115 15.94 12.50 -10.46
N ARG A 116 15.48 12.18 -11.68
CA ARG A 116 16.06 12.72 -12.91
C ARG A 116 15.86 14.23 -13.05
N ALA A 117 14.71 14.75 -12.62
CA ALA A 117 14.46 16.20 -12.62
C ALA A 117 15.37 16.92 -11.62
N LEU A 118 15.64 16.30 -10.46
CA LEU A 118 16.55 16.84 -9.45
C LEU A 118 18.02 16.78 -9.90
N ALA A 119 18.45 15.70 -10.56
CA ALA A 119 19.82 15.58 -11.07
C ALA A 119 20.16 16.58 -12.21
N GLY A 120 19.14 17.16 -12.86
CA GLY A 120 19.32 18.25 -13.81
C GLY A 120 19.50 19.62 -13.15
N PHE A 121 19.31 19.71 -11.83
CA PHE A 121 19.64 20.88 -11.03
C PHE A 121 21.11 20.76 -10.61
N VAL A 122 22.01 21.19 -11.49
CA VAL A 122 23.41 21.39 -11.14
C VAL A 122 23.42 22.54 -10.14
N TRP A 123 23.67 22.23 -8.86
CA TRP A 123 24.14 23.26 -7.95
C TRP A 123 25.55 23.61 -8.42
N GLU A 124 25.66 24.72 -9.14
CA GLU A 124 26.96 25.30 -9.45
C GLU A 124 27.55 25.70 -8.11
N ALA A 125 28.54 24.93 -7.64
CA ALA A 125 29.28 25.32 -6.45
C ALA A 125 29.86 26.71 -6.73
N PRO A 126 29.66 27.70 -5.85
CA PRO A 126 30.28 29.00 -6.04
C PRO A 126 31.79 28.79 -6.14
N ALA A 127 32.37 29.15 -7.30
CA ALA A 127 33.78 28.95 -7.61
C ALA A 127 34.72 29.68 -6.62
N ASP A 128 34.19 30.61 -5.83
CA ASP A 128 34.88 31.33 -4.75
C ASP A 128 34.73 30.65 -3.39
N THR A 129 34.91 29.33 -3.32
CA THR A 129 35.39 28.77 -2.05
C THR A 129 36.91 28.83 -2.11
N PRO A 130 37.58 29.78 -1.43
CA PRO A 130 39.03 29.78 -1.38
C PRO A 130 39.48 28.41 -0.87
N ALA A 131 40.29 27.72 -1.68
CA ALA A 131 40.90 26.48 -1.26
C ALA A 131 41.58 26.72 0.09
N PRO A 132 41.28 25.93 1.14
CA PRO A 132 42.02 26.06 2.38
C PRO A 132 43.52 25.89 2.05
N PRO A 133 44.38 26.81 2.52
CA PRO A 133 45.80 26.80 2.17
C PRO A 133 46.43 25.47 2.56
N ALA A 134 47.21 24.90 1.65
CA ALA A 134 47.74 23.54 1.74
C ALA A 134 48.91 23.35 2.74
N ASP A 135 49.17 24.33 3.61
CA ASP A 135 50.34 24.37 4.50
C ASP A 135 49.97 24.48 6.00
N GLU A 136 48.94 23.76 6.45
CA GLU A 136 48.82 23.43 7.87
C GLU A 136 48.80 21.90 8.05
N PRO A 137 49.70 21.33 8.87
CA PRO A 137 49.82 19.88 9.00
C PRO A 137 48.59 19.28 9.69
N VAL A 138 47.79 18.54 8.92
CA VAL A 138 46.54 17.85 9.33
C VAL A 138 46.78 16.64 10.27
N ALA A 139 47.94 16.55 10.92
CA ALA A 139 48.31 15.40 11.73
C ALA A 139 47.78 15.48 13.17
N GLU A 140 47.55 16.67 13.74
CA GLU A 140 47.10 16.79 15.14
C GLU A 140 45.57 16.79 15.33
N VAL A 141 44.79 17.23 14.33
CA VAL A 141 43.32 17.30 14.43
C VAL A 141 42.60 15.94 14.25
N ALA A 142 43.32 14.88 13.86
CA ALA A 142 42.72 13.55 13.72
C ALA A 142 42.57 12.81 15.05
N ASP A 143 43.36 13.16 16.08
CA ASP A 143 43.27 12.54 17.40
C ASP A 143 42.17 13.19 18.26
N GLU A 144 41.94 14.51 18.16
CA GLU A 144 40.86 15.18 18.92
C GLU A 144 39.46 14.81 18.42
N VAL A 145 39.27 14.61 17.11
CA VAL A 145 37.95 14.22 16.55
C VAL A 145 37.58 12.77 16.90
N LYS A 146 38.55 11.93 17.29
CA LYS A 146 38.27 10.57 17.79
C LYS A 146 37.76 10.58 19.22
N GLU A 147 38.18 11.54 20.03
CA GLU A 147 37.79 11.64 21.43
C GLU A 147 36.35 12.20 21.58
N GLU A 148 35.96 13.20 20.76
CA GLU A 148 34.61 13.78 20.81
C GLU A 148 33.50 12.88 20.25
N VAL A 149 33.83 11.91 19.37
CA VAL A 149 32.86 10.94 18.85
C VAL A 149 32.57 9.84 19.87
N ALA A 150 33.50 9.54 20.79
CA ALA A 150 33.29 8.56 21.85
C ALA A 150 32.32 9.09 22.93
N GLU A 151 32.43 10.36 23.32
CA GLU A 151 31.63 10.95 24.40
C GLU A 151 30.15 11.14 24.00
N ASN A 152 29.87 11.46 22.72
CA ASN A 152 28.50 11.67 22.24
C ASN A 152 27.71 10.38 21.97
N THR A 153 28.36 9.21 21.96
CA THR A 153 27.66 7.91 21.85
C THR A 153 27.07 7.42 23.17
N GLU A 154 27.47 7.98 24.32
CA GLU A 154 26.97 7.53 25.62
C GLU A 154 25.79 8.37 26.15
N THR A 155 25.59 9.62 25.68
CA THR A 155 24.60 10.53 26.29
C THR A 155 23.17 10.46 25.72
N GLN A 156 22.88 9.62 24.70
CA GLN A 156 21.51 9.46 24.15
C GLN A 156 20.84 8.11 24.48
N THR A 157 21.32 7.41 25.51
CA THR A 157 20.69 6.16 25.97
C THR A 157 20.14 6.23 27.40
N GLU A 158 19.80 7.41 27.93
CA GLU A 158 19.09 7.49 29.22
C GLU A 158 18.04 8.60 29.24
N LYS A 159 16.79 8.23 28.99
CA LYS A 159 15.67 8.54 29.91
C LYS A 159 14.41 7.73 29.54
N PRO A 160 13.89 6.91 30.47
CA PRO A 160 12.64 6.18 30.28
C PRO A 160 11.45 7.13 30.49
N VAL A 161 10.46 7.10 29.59
CA VAL A 161 9.16 7.69 29.88
C VAL A 161 8.36 6.66 30.67
N GLU A 162 8.23 6.94 31.96
CA GLU A 162 7.46 6.21 32.95
C GLU A 162 5.99 6.07 32.55
N SER A 163 5.44 4.92 32.90
CA SER A 163 4.01 4.68 33.08
C SER A 163 3.43 5.62 34.14
N SER A 164 2.34 6.32 33.82
CA SER A 164 1.23 6.55 34.77
C SER A 164 -0.04 7.04 34.06
N ASN A 165 -1.14 6.40 34.46
CA ASN A 165 -2.57 6.60 34.17
C ASN A 165 -3.16 6.09 32.85
#